data_AF-A0A411HFM0-F1
#
_entry.id   AF-A0A411HFM0-F1
#
_cell.length_a   1.000
_cell.length_b   1.000
_cell.length_c   1.000
_cell.angle_alpha   90.00
_cell.angle_beta   90.00
_cell.angle_gamma   90.00
#
_symmetry.space_group_name_H-M   'P 1'
#
loop_
_entity.id
_entity.type
_entity.pdbx_description
1 polymer ?
#
loop_
_entity_poly.entity_id
_entity_poly.type
_entity_poly.pdbx_seq_one_letter_code
_entity_poly.pdbx_strand_id
1 'polypeptide(L)' 'MLVDPEILIHSIFIVVPLLIGLALVFVTFDVEQLRRSIHSNPGLALYRFRAFRYGAAMLCFIGAATSWLTL' A
#
# COMPACT_ATOMS: atom_id res chain seq x y z
N MET A 1 -14.62 28.12 3.39
CA MET A 1 -14.45 27.07 4.40
C MET A 1 -13.04 26.54 4.25
N LEU A 2 -12.09 27.03 5.07
CA LEU A 2 -10.78 26.36 5.15
C LEU A 2 -11.04 25.03 5.84
N VAL A 3 -10.77 23.92 5.13
CA VAL A 3 -10.70 22.61 5.76
C VAL A 3 -9.54 22.66 6.75
N ASP A 4 -9.80 22.32 8.01
CA ASP A 4 -8.75 22.30 9.03
C ASP A 4 -7.61 21.38 8.57
N PRO A 5 -6.35 21.84 8.61
CA PRO A 5 -5.21 21.12 8.06
C PRO A 5 -5.04 19.74 8.71
N GLU A 6 -5.47 19.57 9.95
CA GLU A 6 -5.49 18.28 10.65
C GLU A 6 -6.42 17.27 9.96
N ILE A 7 -7.66 17.68 9.64
CA ILE A 7 -8.63 16.84 8.93
C ILE A 7 -8.09 16.43 7.55
N LEU A 8 -7.44 17.36 6.85
CA LEU A 8 -6.81 17.07 5.55
C LEU A 8 -5.70 16.03 5.69
N ILE A 9 -4.82 16.17 6.69
CA ILE A 9 -3.72 15.23 6.95
C ILE A 9 -4.28 13.84 7.23
N HIS A 10 -5.21 13.70 8.17
CA HIS A 10 -5.79 12.41 8.49
C HIS A 10 -6.50 11.77 7.28
N SER A 11 -7.23 12.56 6.50
CA SER A 11 -7.87 12.09 5.26
C SER A 11 -6.86 11.49 4.28
N ILE A 12 -5.70 12.13 4.11
CA ILE A 12 -4.61 11.62 3.26
C ILE A 12 -4.04 10.32 3.83
N PHE A 13 -3.80 10.26 5.15
CA PHE A 13 -3.31 9.06 5.84
C PHE A 13 -4.32 7.90 5.84
N ILE A 14 -5.59 8.13 5.55
CA ILE A 14 -6.58 7.08 5.36
C ILE A 14 -6.64 6.66 3.88
N VAL A 15 -6.80 7.63 2.97
CA VAL A 15 -7.07 7.35 1.54
C VAL A 15 -5.85 6.77 0.83
N VAL A 16 -4.65 7.29 1.07
CA VAL A 16 -3.42 6.85 0.39
C VAL A 16 -3.11 5.37 0.68
N PRO A 17 -3.01 4.91 1.94
CA PRO A 17 -2.73 3.50 2.21
C PRO A 17 -3.88 2.59 1.77
N LEU A 18 -5.14 3.04 1.81
CA LEU A 18 -6.27 2.25 1.33
C LEU A 18 -6.17 1.98 -0.18
N LEU A 19 -5.81 2.99 -0.98
CA LEU A 19 -5.56 2.85 -2.41
C LEU A 19 -4.34 1.97 -2.71
N ILE A 20 -3.25 2.13 -1.96
CA ILE A 20 -2.05 1.28 -2.10
C ILE A 20 -2.37 -0.17 -1.76
N GLY A 21 -3.10 -0.43 -0.67
CA GLY A 21 -3.54 -1.77 -0.27
C GLY A 21 -4.41 -2.43 -1.35
N LEU A 22 -5.37 -1.69 -1.91
CA LEU A 22 -6.19 -2.15 -3.04
C LEU A 22 -5.34 -2.46 -4.28
N ALA A 23 -4.43 -1.56 -4.66
CA ALA A 23 -3.53 -1.79 -5.78
C ALA A 23 -2.67 -3.04 -5.57
N LEU A 24 -2.16 -3.27 -4.35
CA LEU A 24 -1.38 -4.46 -4.01
C LEU A 24 -2.19 -5.76 -4.06
N VAL A 25 -3.49 -5.72 -3.77
CA VAL A 25 -4.40 -6.87 -3.89
C VAL A 25 -4.71 -7.16 -5.35
N PHE A 26 -5.01 -6.14 -6.15
CA PHE A 26 -5.48 -6.31 -7.53
C PHE A 26 -4.37 -6.41 -8.58
N VAL A 27 -3.16 -5.90 -8.33
CA VAL A 27 -2.06 -5.99 -9.31
C VAL A 27 -1.67 -7.44 -9.54
N THR A 28 -1.96 -7.99 -10.71
CA THR A 28 -1.41 -9.26 -11.15
C THR A 28 0.02 -9.03 -11.63
N PHE A 29 1.01 -9.35 -10.78
CA PHE A 29 2.42 -9.30 -11.18
C PHE A 29 2.74 -10.49 -12.08
N ASP A 30 3.21 -10.19 -13.28
CA ASP A 30 3.79 -11.16 -14.20
C ASP A 30 5.18 -11.58 -13.69
N VAL A 31 5.32 -12.87 -13.37
CA VAL A 31 6.53 -13.44 -12.78
C VAL A 31 7.71 -13.29 -13.75
N GLU A 32 7.46 -13.32 -15.06
CA GLU A 32 8.47 -13.14 -16.11
C GLU A 32 9.05 -11.72 -16.10
N GLN A 33 8.21 -10.69 -15.93
CA GLN A 33 8.68 -9.30 -15.83
C GLN A 33 9.47 -9.08 -14.53
N LEU A 34 9.00 -9.67 -13.43
CA LEU A 34 9.67 -9.54 -12.15
C LEU A 34 11.06 -10.20 -12.18
N ARG A 35 11.19 -11.35 -12.86
CA ARG A 35 12.48 -12.04 -13.04
C ARG A 35 13.52 -11.17 -13.75
N ARG A 36 13.09 -10.39 -14.75
CA ARG A 36 13.95 -9.44 -15.48
C ARG A 36 14.30 -8.21 -14.64
N SER A 37 13.38 -7.73 -13.79
CA SER A 37 13.58 -6.53 -12.97
C SER A 37 14.27 -6.76 -11.62
N ILE A 38 14.46 -8.01 -11.18
CA ILE A 38 15.08 -8.34 -9.88
C ILE A 38 16.49 -7.73 -9.73
N HIS A 39 17.26 -7.63 -10.81
CA HIS A 39 18.62 -7.09 -10.78
C HIS A 39 18.65 -5.57 -10.62
N SER A 40 17.65 -4.87 -11.17
CA SER A 40 17.54 -3.41 -11.10
C SER A 40 16.86 -2.93 -9.82
N ASN A 41 15.94 -3.74 -9.28
CA ASN A 41 15.12 -3.39 -8.11
C ASN A 41 14.92 -4.60 -7.18
N PRO A 42 15.87 -4.89 -6.27
CA PRO A 42 15.79 -6.05 -5.38
C PRO A 42 14.58 -5.98 -4.44
N GLY A 43 14.10 -4.78 -4.07
CA GLY A 43 12.90 -4.62 -3.23
C GLY A 43 11.61 -5.12 -3.88
N LEU A 44 11.50 -5.05 -5.20
CA LEU A 44 10.35 -5.59 -5.95
C LEU A 44 10.35 -7.13 -5.97
N ALA A 45 11.50 -7.77 -5.72
CA ALA A 45 11.61 -9.22 -5.67
C ALA A 45 10.73 -9.84 -4.57
N LEU A 46 10.55 -9.14 -3.45
CA LEU A 46 9.73 -9.61 -2.32
C LEU A 46 8.24 -9.66 -2.67
N TYR A 47 7.78 -8.78 -3.56
CA TYR A 47 6.40 -8.77 -4.05
C TYR A 47 6.09 -9.98 -4.95
N ARG A 48 7.07 -10.83 -5.30
CA ARG A 48 6.80 -12.13 -5.93
C ARG A 48 6.00 -13.07 -5.02
N PHE A 49 6.16 -12.92 -3.71
CA PHE A 49 5.52 -13.78 -2.74
C PHE A 49 4.14 -13.23 -2.40
N ARG A 50 3.09 -14.01 -2.70
CA ARG A 50 1.70 -13.66 -2.36
C ARG A 50 1.54 -13.31 -0.88
N ALA A 51 2.18 -14.07 0.01
CA ALA A 51 2.16 -13.81 1.45
C ALA A 51 2.70 -12.42 1.82
N PHE A 52 3.82 -12.01 1.22
CA PHE A 52 4.39 -10.68 1.46
C PHE A 52 3.48 -9.57 0.92
N ARG A 53 2.86 -9.77 -0.25
CA ARG A 53 1.90 -8.82 -0.83
C ARG A 53 0.66 -8.62 0.03
N TYR A 54 0.02 -9.72 0.45
CA TYR A 54 -1.13 -9.63 1.33
C TYR A 54 -0.75 -9.07 2.70
N GLY A 55 0.45 -9.38 3.21
CA GLY A 55 0.98 -8.76 4.43
C GLY A 55 1.17 -7.25 4.30
N ALA A 56 1.77 -6.79 3.20
CA ALA A 56 1.93 -5.36 2.91
C ALA A 56 0.57 -4.65 2.74
N ALA A 57 -0.37 -5.27 2.00
CA ALA A 57 -1.72 -4.75 1.86
C ALA A 57 -2.44 -4.68 3.21
N MET A 58 -2.31 -5.72 4.05
CA MET A 58 -2.88 -5.76 5.39
C MET A 58 -2.30 -4.65 6.29
N LEU A 59 -0.99 -4.41 6.25
CA LEU A 59 -0.37 -3.31 6.98
C LEU A 59 -0.89 -1.94 6.52
N CYS A 60 -1.12 -1.76 5.21
CA CYS A 60 -1.75 -0.55 4.69
C CYS A 60 -3.18 -0.39 5.22
N PHE A 61 -3.99 -1.44 5.23
CA PHE A 61 -5.34 -1.39 5.79
C PHE A 61 -5.34 -1.12 7.30
N ILE A 62 -4.41 -1.71 8.05
CA ILE A 62 -4.25 -1.46 9.48
C ILE A 62 -3.86 0.00 9.71
N GLY A 63 -2.89 0.55 8.96
CA GLY A 63 -2.49 1.95 9.09
C GLY A 63 -3.61 2.94 8.76
N ALA A 64 -4.45 2.61 7.77
CA ALA A 64 -5.65 3.38 7.47
C ALA A 64 -6.67 3.30 8.62
N ALA A 65 -6.89 2.11 9.18
CA ALA A 65 -7.82 1.90 10.28
C ALA A 65 -7.36 2.58 11.59
N THR A 66 -6.06 2.55 11.91
CA THR A 66 -5.54 3.28 13.08
C THR A 66 -5.68 4.78 12.89
N SER A 67 -5.39 5.29 11.69
CA SER A 67 -5.55 6.72 11.38
C SER A 67 -7.01 7.18 11.48
N TRP A 68 -7.95 6.31 11.12
CA TRP A 68 -9.39 6.53 11.31
C TRP A 68 -9.80 6.55 12.79
N LEU A 69 -9.26 5.66 13.62
CA LEU A 69 -9.55 5.61 15.06
C LEU A 69 -8.96 6.79 15.84
N THR A 70 -7.95 7.47 15.29
CA THR A 70 -7.31 8.64 15.89
C THR A 70 -7.88 9.99 15.45
N LEU A 71 -8.79 9.99 14.46
CA LEU A 71 -9.56 11.17 14.04
C LEU A 71 -10.78 11.36 14.94
#